data_AF-A0A3Q2Y7Y1-F1
#
_entry.id   AF-A0A3Q2Y7Y1-F1
#
_cell.length_a   1.000
_cell.length_b   1.000
_cell.length_c   1.000
_cell.angle_alpha   90.00
_cell.angle_beta   90.00
_cell.angle_gamma   90.00
#
_symmetry.space_group_name_H-M   'P 1'
#
loop_
_entity.id
_entity.type
_entity.pdbx_description
1 polymer ?
#
loop_
_entity_poly.entity_id
_entity_poly.type
_entity_poly.pdbx_seq_one_letter_code
_entity_poly.pdbx_strand_id
1 'polypeptide(L)' 'MLRFYGLYKQAMFGPCAVPRPGFWDPVGRYKWDAWSRLGDMSSASAMVAYVDEMKKVAQEVHYVLIFDSALRIFLYFHV' A
#
# COMPACT_ATOMS: atom_id res chain seq x y z
N MET A 1 1.85 2.56 2.30
CA MET A 1 2.50 1.63 3.26
C MET A 1 1.53 0.77 4.06
N LEU A 2 0.55 1.33 4.78
CA LEU A 2 -0.39 0.54 5.61
C LEU A 2 -1.24 -0.46 4.81
N ARG A 3 -1.59 -0.13 3.56
CA ARG A 3 -2.31 -1.05 2.65
C ARG A 3 -1.52 -2.32 2.38
N PHE A 4 -0.24 -2.19 2.01
CA PHE A 4 0.66 -3.33 1.82
C PHE A 4 0.81 -4.16 3.10
N TYR A 5 0.94 -3.50 4.25
CA TYR A 5 1.00 -4.20 5.54
C TYR A 5 -0.25 -5.03 5.80
N GLY A 6 -1.45 -4.45 5.65
CA GLY A 6 -2.70 -5.16 5.86
C GLY A 6 -2.85 -6.37 4.94
N LEU A 7 -2.59 -6.17 3.64
CA LEU A 7 -2.69 -7.23 2.63
C LEU A 7 -1.66 -8.35 2.88
N TYR A 8 -0.43 -8.00 3.25
CA TYR A 8 0.59 -8.97 3.64
C TYR A 8 0.16 -9.79 4.86
N LYS A 9 -0.38 -9.13 5.89
CA LYS A 9 -0.86 -9.82 7.10
C LYS A 9 -2.03 -10.74 6.78
N GLN A 10 -2.99 -10.30 5.97
CA GLN A 10 -4.12 -11.13 5.54
C GLN A 10 -3.68 -12.32 4.69
N ALA A 11 -2.73 -12.13 3.78
CA ALA A 11 -2.19 -13.19 2.93
C ALA A 11 -1.51 -14.29 3.76
N MET A 12 -0.69 -13.90 4.75
CA MET A 12 0.12 -14.85 5.53
C MET A 12 -0.62 -15.44 6.73
N PHE A 13 -1.49 -14.68 7.38
CA PHE A 13 -2.11 -15.04 8.66
C PHE A 13 -3.64 -15.10 8.61
N GLY A 14 -4.26 -14.73 7.49
CA GLY A 14 -5.72 -14.68 7.35
C GLY A 14 -6.34 -13.50 8.11
N PRO A 15 -7.65 -13.58 8.44
CA PRO A 15 -8.38 -12.52 9.13
C PRO A 15 -7.75 -12.08 10.46
N CYS A 16 -7.90 -10.79 10.78
CA CYS A 16 -7.33 -10.22 12.00
C CYS A 16 -8.07 -10.72 13.26
N ALA A 17 -7.44 -11.65 13.99
CA ALA A 17 -7.97 -12.20 15.24
C ALA A 17 -7.28 -11.65 16.51
N VAL A 18 -6.27 -10.77 16.36
CA VAL A 18 -5.52 -10.23 17.50
C VAL A 18 -6.25 -9.04 18.13
N PRO A 19 -6.14 -8.81 19.46
CA PRO A 19 -6.75 -7.65 20.10
C PRO A 19 -6.15 -6.34 19.58
N ARG A 20 -6.98 -5.29 19.56
CA ARG A 20 -6.53 -3.97 19.12
C ARG A 20 -5.54 -3.36 20.12
N PRO A 21 -4.40 -2.81 19.68
CA PRO A 21 -3.43 -2.16 20.56
C PRO A 21 -4.04 -0.98 21.34
N GLY A 22 -3.47 -0.72 22.51
CA GLY A 22 -3.90 0.35 23.42
C GLY A 22 -3.69 1.76 22.84
N PHE A 23 -4.28 2.76 23.51
CA PHE A 23 -4.21 4.16 23.07
C PHE A 23 -2.77 4.69 22.90
N TRP A 24 -1.85 4.24 23.77
CA TRP A 24 -0.45 4.65 23.78
C TRP A 24 0.42 4.03 22.68
N ASP A 25 -0.14 3.18 21.81
CA ASP A 25 0.54 2.66 20.61
C ASP A 25 -0.20 3.09 19.33
N PRO A 26 0.00 4.33 18.86
CA PRO A 26 -0.65 4.84 17.66
C PRO A 26 -0.28 4.04 16.41
N VAL A 27 0.99 3.65 16.28
CA VAL A 27 1.51 2.94 15.09
C VAL A 27 0.92 1.53 15.02
N GLY A 28 0.92 0.80 16.13
CA GLY A 28 0.30 -0.52 16.22
C GLY A 28 -1.18 -0.45 15.93
N ARG A 29 -1.88 0.58 16.43
CA ARG A 29 -3.29 0.81 16.09
C ARG A 29 -3.51 1.01 14.60
N TYR A 30 -2.73 1.84 13.91
CA TYR A 30 -2.89 2.05 12.46
C TYR A 30 -2.64 0.77 11.66
N LYS A 31 -1.63 -0.01 12.05
CA LYS A 31 -1.35 -1.32 11.47
C LYS A 31 -2.51 -2.30 11.69
N TRP A 32 -3.01 -2.36 12.92
CA TRP A 32 -4.15 -3.20 13.29
C TRP A 32 -5.40 -2.80 12.52
N ASP A 33 -5.71 -1.51 12.46
CA ASP A 33 -6.87 -0.97 11.74
C ASP A 33 -6.78 -1.32 10.23
N ALA A 34 -5.59 -1.21 9.63
CA ALA A 34 -5.37 -1.57 8.23
C ALA A 34 -5.57 -3.07 7.93
N TRP A 35 -5.19 -3.96 8.87
CA TRP A 35 -5.42 -5.40 8.73
C TRP A 35 -6.87 -5.78 9.03
N SER A 36 -7.44 -5.29 10.14
CA SER A 36 -8.82 -5.57 10.56
C SER A 36 -9.86 -5.16 9.50
N ARG A 37 -9.64 -4.06 8.78
CA ARG A 37 -10.52 -3.61 7.69
C ARG A 37 -10.66 -4.58 6.52
N LEU A 38 -9.76 -5.56 6.38
CA LEU A 38 -9.85 -6.57 5.33
C LEU A 38 -10.85 -7.69 5.66
N GLY A 39 -11.31 -7.78 6.91
CA GLY A 39 -12.34 -8.73 7.33
C GLY A 39 -12.00 -10.17 6.97
N ASP A 40 -12.94 -10.85 6.32
CA ASP A 40 -12.86 -12.27 5.95
C ASP A 40 -12.21 -12.51 4.57
N MET A 41 -11.47 -11.53 4.05
CA MET A 41 -10.75 -11.67 2.78
C MET A 41 -9.84 -12.91 2.78
N SER A 42 -9.95 -13.77 1.78
CA SER A 42 -9.11 -14.97 1.69
C SER A 42 -7.64 -14.61 1.43
N SER A 43 -6.73 -15.49 1.86
CA SER A 43 -5.29 -15.31 1.62
C SER A 43 -4.96 -15.13 0.14
N ALA A 44 -5.61 -15.91 -0.74
CA ALA A 44 -5.41 -15.80 -2.19
C ALA A 44 -5.86 -14.43 -2.72
N SER A 45 -7.03 -13.94 -2.28
CA SER A 45 -7.53 -12.62 -2.67
C SER A 45 -6.60 -11.49 -2.17
N ALA A 46 -6.07 -11.63 -0.95
CA ALA A 46 -5.13 -10.67 -0.38
C ALA A 46 -3.80 -10.62 -1.17
N MET A 47 -3.28 -11.76 -1.63
CA MET A 47 -2.07 -11.81 -2.48
C MET A 47 -2.28 -11.13 -3.82
N VAL A 48 -3.42 -11.39 -4.47
CA VAL A 48 -3.78 -10.73 -5.74
C VAL A 48 -3.87 -9.22 -5.55
N ALA A 49 -4.61 -8.78 -4.51
CA ALA A 49 -4.73 -7.37 -4.19
C ALA A 49 -3.39 -6.71 -3.84
N TYR A 50 -2.45 -7.45 -3.23
CA TYR A 50 -1.10 -6.95 -2.94
C TYR A 50 -0.33 -6.66 -4.23
N VAL A 51 -0.35 -7.59 -5.18
CA VAL A 51 0.31 -7.43 -6.49
C VAL A 51 -0.32 -6.29 -7.28
N ASP A 52 -1.65 -6.17 -7.27
CA ASP A 52 -2.35 -5.09 -7.96
C ASP A 52 -2.03 -3.72 -7.37
N GLU A 53 -1.93 -3.62 -6.03
CA GLU A 53 -1.51 -2.39 -5.38
C GLU A 53 -0.06 -2.02 -5.75
N MET A 54 0.84 -3.01 -5.85
CA MET A 54 2.22 -2.79 -6.28
C MET A 54 2.31 -2.30 -7.73
N LYS A 55 1.49 -2.86 -8.63
CA LYS A 55 1.41 -2.40 -10.03
C LYS A 55 0.95 -0.95 -10.12
N LYS A 56 -0.06 -0.55 -9.34
CA LYS A 56 -0.55 0.84 -9.31
C LYS A 56 0.54 1.81 -8.86
N VAL A 57 1.22 1.50 -7.75
CA VAL A 57 2.32 2.34 -7.25
C VAL A 57 3.46 2.43 -8.28
N ALA A 58 3.81 1.32 -8.94
CA ALA A 58 4.82 1.33 -9.99
C ALA A 58 4.41 2.21 -11.19
N GLN A 59 3.13 2.17 -11.58
CA GLN A 59 2.60 3.04 -12.64
C GLN A 59 2.65 4.50 -12.23
N GLU A 60 2.20 4.86 -11.03
CA GLU A 60 2.27 6.24 -10.52
C GLU A 60 3.71 6.77 -10.52
N VAL A 61 4.67 5.97 -10.05
CA VAL A 61 6.10 6.34 -10.09
C VAL A 61 6.58 6.53 -11.53
N HIS A 62 6.21 5.65 -12.45
CA HIS A 62 6.57 5.78 -13.87
C HIS A 62 6.02 7.07 -14.49
N TYR A 63 4.76 7.42 -14.24
CA TYR A 63 4.16 8.67 -14.71
C TYR A 63 4.88 9.90 -14.14
N VAL A 64 5.21 9.89 -12.85
CA VAL A 64 5.96 10.99 -12.22
C VAL A 64 7.35 11.15 -12.85
N LEU A 65 8.06 10.04 -13.09
CA LEU A 65 9.39 10.07 -13.72
C LEU A 65 9.33 10.55 -15.18
N ILE A 66 8.33 10.12 -15.95
CA ILE A 66 8.13 10.60 -17.33
C ILE A 66 7.80 12.10 -17.33
N PHE A 67 6.90 12.54 -16.44
CA PHE A 67 6.53 13.96 -16.39
C PHE A 67 7.70 14.85 -15.95
N ASP A 68 8.46 14.45 -14.93
CA ASP A 68 9.65 15.19 -14.48
C ASP A 68 10.71 15.28 -15.59
N SER A 69 10.96 14.18 -16.31
CA SER A 69 11.90 14.18 -17.43
C SER A 69 11.40 15.01 -18.61
N ALA A 70 10.11 14.94 -18.95
CA ALA A 70 9.52 15.77 -20.00
C ALA A 70 9.56 17.27 -19.65
N LEU A 71 9.30 17.62 -18.39
CA LEU A 71 9.37 19.00 -17.90
C LEU A 71 10.80 19.53 -17.89
N ARG A 72 11.78 18.71 -17.50
CA ARG A 72 13.21 19.04 -17.62
C ARG A 72 13.62 19.29 -19.06
N ILE A 73 13.18 18.44 -20.00
CA ILE A 73 13.44 18.64 -21.43
C ILE A 73 12.81 19.95 -21.92
N PHE A 74 11.55 20.21 -21.56
CA PHE A 74 10.84 21.43 -21.97
C PHE A 74 11.53 22.70 -21.45
N LEU A 75 11.98 22.70 -20.19
CA LEU A 75 12.75 23.79 -19.60
C LEU A 75 14.12 23.97 -20.26
N TYR A 76 14.75 22.89 -20.71
CA TYR A 76 16.04 22.94 -21.41
C TYR A 76 15.96 23.58 -22.80
N PHE A 77 14.79 23.54 -23.44
CA PHE A 77 14.56 24.17 -24.75
C PHE A 77 14.02 25.61 -24.68
N HIS A 78 13.76 26.14 -23.48
CA HIS A 78 13.27 27.51 -23.24
C HIS A 78 14.26 28.39 -22.46
N VAL A 79 15.54 27.99 -22.42
CA VAL A 79 16.71 28.81 -22.02
C VAL A 79 17.64 28.90 -23.21
#